data_AF-C3XT48-F1
#
_entry.id   AF-C3XT48-F1
#
_cell.length_a   1.000
_cell.length_b   1.000
_cell.length_c   1.000
_cell.angle_alpha   90.00
_cell.angle_beta   90.00
_cell.angle_gamma   90.00
#
_symmetry.space_group_name_H-M   'P 1'
#
loop_
_entity.id
_entity.type
_entity.pdbx_description
1 polymer ?
#
loop_
_entity_poly.entity_id
_entity_poly.type
_entity_poly.pdbx_seq_one_letter_code
_entity_poly.pdbx_strand_id
1 'polypeptide(L)'
;MMKAIYGETTAHPDIAGSLNNIGNRWSDLGDKRKAIRYYEQSLKMRKAIYGETTAHPDIAGSLNNIGACWSDLGDKRKAIRYHEQSQKMMKAIYGETTPHPDIASSLNSIGNRWSGLGDQKKAIGYHEQALKMKKAIYGETTAHPDIAGSLNNIGYCWSDLGDKRKALSYYEQSVKMMKAIYGSAHPSVVKIQNNIRKCRNALRD
;
A
#
# COMPACT_ATOMS: atom_id res chain seq x y z
N MET A 1 -24.51 -2.56 -22.75
CA MET A 1 -25.93 -2.46 -22.35
C MET A 1 -26.19 -1.22 -21.49
N MET A 2 -25.55 -1.03 -20.32
CA MET A 2 -25.79 0.15 -19.45
C MET A 2 -25.61 1.54 -20.10
N LYS A 3 -24.56 1.74 -20.93
CA LYS A 3 -24.36 3.00 -21.69
C LYS A 3 -25.51 3.34 -22.67
N ALA A 4 -26.21 2.32 -23.17
CA ALA A 4 -27.33 2.50 -24.10
C ALA A 4 -28.65 2.82 -23.38
N ILE A 5 -28.74 2.53 -22.08
CA ILE A 5 -29.94 2.74 -21.26
C ILE A 5 -29.92 4.13 -20.63
N TYR A 6 -28.75 4.58 -20.15
CA TYR A 6 -28.63 5.86 -19.44
C TYR A 6 -28.00 6.99 -20.27
N GLY A 7 -27.45 6.69 -21.46
CA GLY A 7 -26.70 7.67 -22.26
C GLY A 7 -25.25 7.81 -21.79
N GLU A 8 -24.38 8.29 -22.69
CA GLU A 8 -22.92 8.31 -22.50
C GLU A 8 -22.44 9.27 -21.39
N THR A 9 -23.32 10.19 -20.96
CA THR A 9 -23.05 11.29 -20.04
C THR A 9 -23.70 11.14 -18.67
N THR A 10 -24.59 10.16 -18.46
CA THR A 10 -25.32 10.04 -17.20
C THR A 10 -24.48 9.28 -16.19
N ALA A 11 -24.19 9.93 -15.07
CA ALA A 11 -23.38 9.35 -14.01
C ALA A 11 -24.18 8.24 -13.31
N HIS A 12 -23.72 7.00 -13.42
CA HIS A 12 -24.39 5.83 -12.82
C HIS A 12 -23.38 4.92 -12.11
N PRO A 13 -23.63 4.47 -10.86
CA PRO A 13 -22.72 3.63 -10.10
C PRO A 13 -22.22 2.40 -10.87
N ASP A 14 -23.13 1.69 -11.54
CA ASP A 14 -22.80 0.48 -12.32
C ASP A 14 -21.90 0.76 -13.54
N ILE A 15 -22.07 1.91 -14.20
CA ILE A 15 -21.19 2.30 -15.30
C ILE A 15 -19.79 2.60 -14.74
N ALA A 16 -19.72 3.31 -13.61
CA ALA A 16 -18.45 3.58 -12.96
C ALA A 16 -17.74 2.30 -12.49
N GLY A 17 -18.48 1.35 -11.92
CA GLY A 17 -17.97 0.03 -11.54
C GLY A 17 -17.47 -0.76 -12.75
N SER A 18 -18.22 -0.75 -13.86
CA SER A 18 -17.82 -1.39 -15.12
C SER A 18 -16.53 -0.79 -15.68
N LEU A 19 -16.39 0.54 -15.67
CA LEU A 19 -15.16 1.22 -16.08
C LEU A 19 -13.97 0.83 -15.20
N ASN A 20 -14.15 0.75 -13.88
CA ASN A 20 -13.11 0.29 -12.97
C ASN A 20 -12.67 -1.15 -13.30
N ASN A 21 -13.63 -2.05 -13.57
CA ASN A 21 -13.33 -3.43 -13.93
C ASN A 21 -12.57 -3.54 -15.27
N ILE A 22 -12.93 -2.72 -16.26
CA ILE A 22 -12.15 -2.64 -17.52
C ILE A 22 -10.73 -2.14 -17.23
N GLY A 23 -10.57 -1.16 -16.34
CA GLY A 23 -9.26 -0.71 -15.86
C GLY A 23 -8.43 -1.86 -15.27
N ASN A 24 -9.04 -2.69 -14.40
CA ASN A 24 -8.38 -3.87 -13.82
C ASN A 24 -7.88 -4.82 -14.92
N ARG A 25 -8.73 -5.14 -15.92
CA ARG A 25 -8.33 -6.03 -17.03
C ARG A 25 -7.15 -5.49 -17.82
N TRP A 26 -7.12 -4.18 -18.11
CA TRP A 26 -5.97 -3.58 -18.78
C TRP A 26 -4.70 -3.56 -17.91
N SER A 27 -4.86 -3.35 -16.60
CA SER A 27 -3.74 -3.41 -15.65
C SER A 27 -3.14 -4.81 -15.59
N ASP A 28 -3.97 -5.85 -15.58
CA ASP A 28 -3.57 -7.26 -15.59
C ASP A 28 -2.85 -7.63 -16.90
N LEU A 29 -3.29 -7.05 -18.03
CA LEU A 29 -2.64 -7.18 -19.33
C LEU A 29 -1.34 -6.36 -19.47
N GLY A 30 -0.98 -5.57 -18.46
CA GLY A 30 0.22 -4.73 -18.46
C GLY A 30 0.09 -3.37 -19.14
N ASP A 31 -1.06 -3.05 -19.77
CA ASP A 31 -1.30 -1.73 -20.37
C ASP A 31 -1.77 -0.71 -19.31
N LYS A 32 -0.80 -0.26 -18.51
CA LYS A 32 -1.05 0.66 -17.39
C LYS A 32 -1.62 2.01 -17.83
N ARG A 33 -1.28 2.49 -19.04
CA ARG A 33 -1.80 3.75 -19.56
C ARG A 33 -3.28 3.64 -19.92
N LYS A 34 -3.72 2.56 -20.56
CA LYS A 34 -5.16 2.32 -20.77
C LYS A 34 -5.88 2.10 -19.44
N ALA A 35 -5.29 1.35 -18.52
CA ALA A 35 -5.87 1.15 -17.19
C ALA A 35 -6.16 2.49 -16.50
N ILE A 36 -5.17 3.40 -16.43
CA ILE A 36 -5.32 4.75 -15.87
C ILE A 36 -6.49 5.48 -16.51
N ARG A 37 -6.60 5.48 -17.85
CA ARG A 37 -7.69 6.17 -18.55
C ARG A 37 -9.08 5.68 -18.10
N TYR A 38 -9.26 4.37 -17.94
CA TYR A 38 -10.53 3.81 -17.48
C TYR A 38 -10.79 4.10 -16.00
N TYR A 39 -9.76 4.02 -15.16
CA TYR A 39 -9.90 4.40 -13.75
C TYR A 39 -10.22 5.88 -13.57
N GLU A 40 -9.65 6.79 -14.38
CA GLU A 40 -9.95 8.23 -14.34
C GLU A 40 -11.39 8.51 -14.77
N GLN A 41 -11.90 7.81 -15.79
CA GLN A 41 -13.31 7.90 -16.17
C GLN A 41 -14.23 7.41 -15.05
N SER A 42 -13.90 6.26 -14.43
CA SER A 42 -14.62 5.74 -13.26
C SER A 42 -14.59 6.74 -12.09
N LEU A 43 -13.42 7.31 -11.79
CA LEU A 43 -13.22 8.29 -10.73
C LEU A 43 -14.06 9.54 -10.96
N LYS A 44 -14.04 10.10 -12.17
CA LYS A 44 -14.84 11.28 -12.54
C LYS A 44 -16.33 11.01 -12.34
N MET A 45 -16.80 9.83 -12.74
CA MET A 45 -18.19 9.44 -12.58
C MET A 45 -18.58 9.24 -11.11
N ARG A 46 -17.73 8.56 -10.31
CA ARG A 46 -17.94 8.38 -8.87
C ARG A 46 -18.00 9.71 -8.13
N LYS A 47 -17.13 10.66 -8.47
CA LYS A 47 -17.18 12.03 -7.94
C LYS A 47 -18.46 12.78 -8.32
N ALA A 48 -18.97 12.59 -9.54
CA ALA A 48 -20.24 13.18 -9.95
C ALA A 48 -21.45 12.58 -9.20
N ILE A 49 -21.41 11.28 -8.86
CA ILE A 49 -22.49 10.59 -8.14
C ILE A 49 -22.48 10.94 -6.65
N TYR A 50 -21.32 10.82 -6.00
CA TYR A 50 -21.21 10.90 -4.53
C TYR A 50 -20.79 12.27 -4.02
N GLY A 51 -20.30 13.14 -4.91
CA GLY A 51 -19.69 14.43 -4.57
C GLY A 51 -18.16 14.40 -4.64
N GLU A 52 -17.57 15.49 -5.13
CA GLU A 52 -16.12 15.64 -5.38
C GLU A 52 -15.28 15.50 -4.10
N THR A 53 -15.80 15.99 -2.98
CA THR A 53 -15.13 16.05 -1.67
C THR A 53 -15.67 15.04 -0.66
N THR A 54 -16.76 14.35 -1.01
CA THR A 54 -17.37 13.32 -0.15
C THR A 54 -16.43 12.12 -0.07
N ALA A 55 -16.12 11.71 1.15
CA ALA A 55 -15.33 10.50 1.35
C ALA A 55 -16.19 9.27 1.00
N HIS A 56 -15.80 8.52 -0.02
CA HIS A 56 -16.52 7.34 -0.48
C HIS A 56 -15.55 6.19 -0.84
N PRO A 57 -15.80 4.94 -0.41
CA PRO A 57 -14.89 3.80 -0.62
C PRO A 57 -14.52 3.60 -2.09
N ASP A 58 -15.50 3.77 -2.98
CA ASP A 58 -15.27 3.65 -4.42
C ASP A 58 -14.35 4.73 -4.99
N ILE A 59 -14.48 5.99 -4.55
CA ILE A 59 -13.59 7.06 -5.00
C ILE A 59 -12.16 6.75 -4.53
N ALA A 60 -12.01 6.34 -3.27
CA ALA A 60 -10.72 5.92 -2.73
C ALA A 60 -10.13 4.72 -3.50
N GLY A 61 -10.93 3.69 -3.79
CA GLY A 61 -10.50 2.52 -4.58
C GLY A 61 -10.00 2.90 -5.97
N SER A 62 -10.69 3.80 -6.68
CA SER A 62 -10.24 4.30 -7.99
C SER A 62 -8.92 5.06 -7.89
N LEU A 63 -8.77 5.93 -6.88
CA LEU A 63 -7.52 6.66 -6.62
C LEU A 63 -6.35 5.70 -6.34
N ASN A 64 -6.57 4.68 -5.52
CA ASN A 64 -5.56 3.66 -5.21
C ASN A 64 -5.12 2.90 -6.48
N ASN A 65 -6.07 2.53 -7.35
CA ASN A 65 -5.77 1.83 -8.61
C ASN A 65 -4.97 2.70 -9.59
N ILE A 66 -5.30 3.99 -9.70
CA ILE A 66 -4.52 4.96 -10.50
C ILE A 66 -3.11 5.09 -9.93
N GLY A 67 -2.99 5.22 -8.60
CA GLY A 67 -1.70 5.28 -7.92
C GLY A 67 -0.85 4.03 -8.13
N ALA A 68 -1.47 2.85 -8.16
CA ALA A 68 -0.79 1.59 -8.49
C ALA A 68 -0.31 1.59 -9.96
N CYS A 69 -1.11 2.04 -10.92
CA CYS A 69 -0.64 2.09 -12.31
C CYS A 69 0.51 3.08 -12.54
N TRP A 70 0.48 4.25 -11.89
CA TRP A 70 1.61 5.18 -11.94
C TRP A 70 2.88 4.60 -11.29
N SER A 71 2.72 3.72 -10.30
CA SER A 71 3.82 2.90 -9.75
C SER A 71 4.54 2.13 -10.83
N ASP A 72 3.76 1.37 -11.58
CA ASP A 72 4.25 0.37 -12.52
C ASP A 72 4.89 1.06 -13.72
N LEU A 73 4.44 2.29 -14.02
CA LEU A 73 5.04 3.20 -15.00
C LEU A 73 6.27 3.96 -14.48
N GLY A 74 6.64 3.81 -13.20
CA GLY A 74 7.80 4.47 -12.59
C GLY A 74 7.59 5.91 -12.13
N ASP A 75 6.41 6.50 -12.32
CA ASP A 75 6.09 7.86 -11.84
C ASP A 75 5.71 7.83 -10.35
N LYS A 76 6.73 7.70 -9.51
CA LYS A 76 6.60 7.59 -8.05
C LYS A 76 5.87 8.80 -7.44
N ARG A 77 6.06 10.01 -7.98
CA ARG A 77 5.43 11.24 -7.45
C ARG A 77 3.93 11.26 -7.70
N LYS A 78 3.47 10.94 -8.91
CA LYS A 78 2.03 10.81 -9.17
C LYS A 78 1.42 9.69 -8.35
N ALA A 79 2.11 8.54 -8.26
CA ALA A 79 1.64 7.42 -7.46
C ALA A 79 1.39 7.83 -6.00
N ILE A 80 2.35 8.50 -5.36
CA ILE A 80 2.22 9.00 -3.97
C ILE A 80 1.00 9.94 -3.85
N ARG A 81 0.85 10.91 -4.74
CA ARG A 81 -0.26 11.87 -4.70
C ARG A 81 -1.63 11.18 -4.74
N TYR A 82 -1.81 10.18 -5.61
CA TYR A 82 -3.07 9.45 -5.70
C TYR A 82 -3.33 8.57 -4.47
N HIS A 83 -2.29 7.90 -3.96
CA HIS A 83 -2.40 7.09 -2.75
C HIS A 83 -2.71 7.93 -1.50
N GLU A 84 -2.11 9.12 -1.35
CA GLU A 84 -2.41 10.05 -0.26
C GLU A 84 -3.85 10.56 -0.32
N GLN A 85 -4.38 10.84 -1.52
CA GLN A 85 -5.80 11.20 -1.68
C GLN A 85 -6.73 10.04 -1.29
N SER A 86 -6.43 8.83 -1.77
CA SER A 86 -7.17 7.61 -1.39
C SER A 86 -7.17 7.42 0.13
N GLN A 87 -5.99 7.56 0.75
CA GLN A 87 -5.82 7.39 2.18
C GLN A 87 -6.64 8.43 2.97
N LYS A 88 -6.61 9.70 2.57
CA LYS A 88 -7.39 10.76 3.22
C LYS A 88 -8.88 10.43 3.22
N MET A 89 -9.40 9.90 2.12
CA MET A 89 -10.80 9.45 2.03
C MET A 89 -11.07 8.24 2.92
N MET A 90 -10.20 7.22 2.89
CA MET A 90 -10.39 6.03 3.73
C MET A 90 -10.36 6.38 5.24
N LYS A 91 -9.47 7.29 5.66
CA LYS A 91 -9.45 7.79 7.04
C LYS A 91 -10.74 8.54 7.41
N ALA A 92 -11.33 9.27 6.48
CA ALA A 92 -12.61 9.95 6.71
C ALA A 92 -13.80 8.99 6.76
N ILE A 93 -13.76 7.87 6.00
CA ILE A 93 -14.84 6.86 5.98
C ILE A 93 -14.82 6.01 7.25
N TYR A 94 -13.66 5.44 7.57
CA TYR A 94 -13.54 4.45 8.64
C TYR A 94 -13.13 5.07 9.96
N GLY A 95 -12.65 6.32 9.96
CA GLY A 95 -11.96 6.92 11.11
C GLY A 95 -10.45 6.64 11.07
N GLU A 96 -9.66 7.50 11.70
CA GLU A 96 -8.20 7.40 11.68
C GLU A 96 -7.65 6.16 12.38
N THR A 97 -8.43 5.58 13.29
CA THR A 97 -8.02 4.50 14.20
C THR A 97 -8.68 3.16 13.89
N THR A 98 -9.70 3.11 13.03
CA THR A 98 -10.38 1.85 12.69
C THR A 98 -9.44 1.00 11.82
N PRO A 99 -9.07 -0.20 12.28
CA PRO A 99 -8.18 -1.05 11.51
C PRO A 99 -8.89 -1.58 10.26
N HIS A 100 -8.31 -1.33 9.08
CA HIS A 100 -8.83 -1.81 7.81
C HIS A 100 -7.69 -2.38 6.94
N PRO A 101 -7.78 -3.63 6.46
CA PRO A 101 -6.71 -4.28 5.69
C PRO A 101 -6.26 -3.48 4.47
N ASP A 102 -7.21 -2.91 3.71
CA ASP A 102 -6.88 -2.11 2.52
C ASP A 102 -6.13 -0.81 2.85
N ILE A 103 -6.45 -0.15 3.96
CA ILE A 103 -5.73 1.04 4.41
C ILE A 103 -4.30 0.67 4.80
N ALA A 104 -4.13 -0.44 5.52
CA ALA A 104 -2.81 -0.93 5.89
C ALA A 104 -1.95 -1.31 4.66
N SER A 105 -2.55 -1.92 3.65
CA SER A 105 -1.89 -2.25 2.38
C SER A 105 -1.50 -1.01 1.58
N SER A 106 -2.38 0.00 1.53
CA SER A 106 -2.10 1.28 0.88
C SER A 106 -0.97 2.03 1.59
N LEU A 107 -1.01 2.13 2.92
CA LEU A 107 0.06 2.69 3.76
C LEU A 107 1.42 2.03 3.49
N ASN A 108 1.45 0.70 3.46
CA ASN A 108 2.68 -0.03 3.17
C ASN A 108 3.21 0.26 1.76
N SER A 109 2.30 0.41 0.79
CA SER A 109 2.65 0.77 -0.59
C SER A 109 3.21 2.20 -0.69
N ILE A 110 2.65 3.16 0.04
CA ILE A 110 3.17 4.53 0.13
C ILE A 110 4.57 4.52 0.77
N GLY A 111 4.76 3.76 1.85
CA GLY A 111 6.06 3.61 2.51
C GLY A 111 7.14 3.08 1.57
N ASN A 112 6.84 2.01 0.81
CA ASN A 112 7.76 1.45 -0.19
C ASN A 112 8.16 2.49 -1.25
N ARG A 113 7.24 3.38 -1.65
CA ARG A 113 7.50 4.43 -2.65
C ARG A 113 8.45 5.50 -2.12
N TRP A 114 8.20 5.98 -0.89
CA TRP A 114 9.08 6.94 -0.24
C TRP A 114 10.48 6.36 -0.02
N SER A 115 10.57 5.09 0.40
CA SER A 115 11.85 4.39 0.52
C SER A 115 12.56 4.30 -0.82
N GLY A 116 11.84 3.96 -1.90
CA GLY A 116 12.38 3.96 -3.26
C GLY A 116 12.73 5.35 -3.81
N LEU A 117 12.31 6.44 -3.17
CA LEU A 117 12.73 7.82 -3.46
C LEU A 117 13.87 8.29 -2.55
N GLY A 118 14.33 7.46 -1.61
CA GLY A 118 15.37 7.80 -0.64
C GLY A 118 14.87 8.56 0.61
N ASP A 119 13.57 8.87 0.71
CA ASP A 119 13.00 9.50 1.92
C ASP A 119 12.60 8.43 2.94
N GLN A 120 13.61 7.86 3.59
CA GLN A 120 13.42 6.77 4.55
C GLN A 120 12.63 7.21 5.78
N LYS A 121 12.71 8.49 6.18
CA LYS A 121 11.96 9.03 7.33
C LYS A 121 10.45 8.99 7.06
N LYS A 122 10.01 9.45 5.88
CA LYS A 122 8.60 9.31 5.49
C LYS A 122 8.20 7.86 5.34
N ALA A 123 9.06 7.03 4.74
CA ALA A 123 8.79 5.61 4.58
C ALA A 123 8.49 4.92 5.93
N ILE A 124 9.33 5.18 6.95
CA ILE A 124 9.14 4.66 8.31
C ILE A 124 7.78 5.07 8.87
N GLY A 125 7.42 6.35 8.81
CA GLY A 125 6.13 6.82 9.34
C GLY A 125 4.92 6.16 8.69
N TYR A 126 4.98 5.86 7.39
CA TYR A 126 3.94 5.11 6.68
C TYR A 126 3.93 3.61 7.03
N HIS A 127 5.10 2.97 7.15
CA HIS A 127 5.19 1.57 7.55
C HIS A 127 4.77 1.34 9.00
N GLU A 128 5.06 2.28 9.92
CA GLU A 128 4.62 2.23 11.32
C GLU A 128 3.09 2.35 11.44
N GLN A 129 2.47 3.25 10.67
CA GLN A 129 1.00 3.31 10.57
C GLN A 129 0.42 1.99 10.06
N ALA A 130 1.01 1.40 9.01
CA ALA A 130 0.57 0.09 8.49
C ALA A 130 0.74 -1.02 9.53
N LEU A 131 1.86 -1.03 10.25
CA LEU A 131 2.16 -2.00 11.30
C LEU A 131 1.13 -1.92 12.43
N LYS A 132 0.81 -0.70 12.90
CA LYS A 132 -0.19 -0.46 13.95
C LYS A 132 -1.56 -1.01 13.54
N MET A 133 -2.01 -0.75 12.32
CA MET A 133 -3.27 -1.29 11.81
C MET A 133 -3.25 -2.81 11.69
N LYS A 134 -2.20 -3.40 11.12
CA LYS A 134 -2.10 -4.86 10.97
C LYS A 134 -2.09 -5.58 12.32
N LYS A 135 -1.40 -5.04 13.33
CA LYS A 135 -1.46 -5.56 14.70
C LYS A 135 -2.88 -5.50 15.28
N ALA A 136 -3.62 -4.44 15.01
CA ALA A 136 -5.00 -4.32 15.46
C ALA A 136 -5.96 -5.26 14.72
N ILE A 137 -5.70 -5.59 13.44
CA ILE A 137 -6.50 -6.54 12.64
C ILE A 137 -6.23 -7.98 13.05
N TYR A 138 -4.95 -8.39 13.10
CA TYR A 138 -4.57 -9.80 13.25
C TYR A 138 -4.22 -10.20 14.70
N GLY A 139 -4.15 -9.23 15.61
CA GLY A 139 -3.68 -9.40 16.98
C GLY A 139 -2.19 -9.05 17.12
N GLU A 140 -1.85 -8.39 18.24
CA GLU A 140 -0.52 -7.80 18.44
C GLU A 140 0.61 -8.83 18.58
N THR A 141 0.29 -10.00 19.13
CA THR A 141 1.24 -11.09 19.37
C THR A 141 1.13 -12.22 18.35
N THR A 142 0.13 -12.18 17.47
CA THR A 142 -0.10 -13.18 16.43
C THR A 142 1.00 -13.11 15.39
N ALA A 143 1.65 -14.24 15.11
CA ALA A 143 2.59 -14.33 14.00
C ALA A 143 1.81 -14.22 12.67
N HIS A 144 1.95 -13.09 11.97
CA HIS A 144 1.30 -12.85 10.69
C HIS A 144 2.30 -12.37 9.62
N PRO A 145 2.27 -12.90 8.39
CA PRO A 145 3.20 -12.51 7.32
C PRO A 145 3.22 -11.01 7.06
N ASP A 146 2.06 -10.36 7.10
CA ASP A 146 1.95 -8.93 6.83
C ASP A 146 2.54 -8.04 7.92
N ILE A 147 2.43 -8.46 9.19
CA ILE A 147 3.07 -7.76 10.32
C ILE A 147 4.58 -7.89 10.18
N ALA A 148 5.06 -9.11 9.92
CA ALA A 148 6.47 -9.38 9.74
C ALA A 148 7.06 -8.66 8.51
N GLY A 149 6.30 -8.55 7.42
CA GLY A 149 6.67 -7.77 6.23
C GLY A 149 6.83 -6.28 6.55
N SER A 150 5.88 -5.69 7.28
CA SER A 150 5.98 -4.29 7.73
C SER A 150 7.19 -4.06 8.65
N LEU A 151 7.45 -4.96 9.61
CA LEU A 151 8.64 -4.90 10.48
C LEU A 151 9.94 -4.95 9.67
N ASN A 152 10.03 -5.84 8.68
CA ASN A 152 11.20 -5.93 7.81
C ASN A 152 11.42 -4.64 7.00
N ASN A 153 10.35 -4.02 6.49
CA ASN A 153 10.45 -2.77 5.74
C ASN A 153 10.93 -1.60 6.62
N ILE A 154 10.43 -1.51 7.86
CA ILE A 154 10.92 -0.52 8.84
C ILE A 154 12.41 -0.78 9.16
N GLY A 155 12.79 -2.04 9.37
CA GLY A 155 14.19 -2.41 9.61
C GLY A 155 15.11 -2.02 8.45
N TYR A 156 14.65 -2.19 7.21
CA TYR A 156 15.35 -1.75 6.01
C TYR A 156 15.57 -0.23 5.99
N CYS A 157 14.52 0.54 6.23
CA CYS A 157 14.61 2.00 6.24
C CYS A 157 15.57 2.51 7.33
N TRP A 158 15.55 1.93 8.53
CA TRP A 158 16.51 2.29 9.60
C TRP A 158 17.95 1.89 9.24
N SER A 159 18.14 0.74 8.58
CA SER A 159 19.47 0.33 8.14
C SER A 159 20.03 1.29 7.10
N ASP A 160 19.20 1.76 6.16
CA ASP A 160 19.57 2.73 5.14
C ASP A 160 19.88 4.12 5.75
N LEU A 161 19.17 4.51 6.81
CA LEU A 161 19.49 5.71 7.62
C LEU A 161 20.74 5.55 8.50
N GLY A 162 21.36 4.37 8.55
CA GLY A 162 22.54 4.11 9.37
C GLY A 162 22.27 3.71 10.83
N ASP A 163 21.02 3.74 11.30
CA ASP A 163 20.67 3.29 12.66
C ASP A 163 20.57 1.76 12.71
N LYS A 164 21.73 1.10 12.75
CA LYS A 164 21.83 -0.37 12.73
C LYS A 164 21.19 -1.02 13.96
N ARG A 165 21.14 -0.32 15.11
CA ARG A 165 20.53 -0.84 16.34
C ARG A 165 19.01 -0.93 16.20
N LYS A 166 18.35 0.13 15.71
CA LYS A 166 16.90 0.08 15.44
C LYS A 166 16.59 -0.92 14.34
N ALA A 167 17.38 -0.93 13.26
CA ALA A 167 17.21 -1.91 12.18
C ALA A 167 17.23 -3.35 12.70
N LEU A 168 18.21 -3.68 13.56
CA LEU A 168 18.35 -5.00 14.15
C LEU A 168 17.12 -5.40 14.97
N SER A 169 16.62 -4.51 15.84
CA SER A 169 15.42 -4.76 16.65
C SER A 169 14.20 -5.13 15.78
N TYR A 170 13.98 -4.38 14.69
CA TYR A 170 12.86 -4.65 13.78
C TYR A 170 13.04 -5.95 12.98
N TYR A 171 14.25 -6.23 12.49
CA TYR A 171 14.52 -7.48 11.79
C TYR A 171 14.40 -8.71 12.69
N GLU A 172 14.81 -8.62 13.96
CA GLU A 172 14.69 -9.71 14.92
C GLU A 172 13.21 -10.04 15.23
N GLN A 173 12.36 -9.02 15.35
CA GLN A 173 10.91 -9.22 15.47
C GLN A 173 10.33 -9.87 14.21
N SER A 174 10.70 -9.37 13.02
CA SER A 174 10.24 -9.90 11.74
C SER A 174 10.64 -11.36 11.52
N VAL A 175 11.91 -11.71 11.77
CA VAL A 175 12.42 -13.07 11.57
C VAL A 175 11.80 -14.06 12.55
N LYS A 176 11.53 -13.64 13.81
CA LYS A 176 10.84 -14.46 14.80
C LYS A 176 9.46 -14.90 14.30
N MET A 177 8.68 -13.95 13.78
CA MET A 177 7.36 -14.24 13.21
C MET A 177 7.45 -15.10 11.96
N MET A 178 8.31 -14.75 10.99
CA MET A 178 8.43 -15.51 9.73
C MET A 178 8.91 -16.95 9.97
N LYS A 179 9.78 -17.18 10.96
CA LYS A 179 10.20 -18.53 11.37
C LYS A 179 9.06 -19.34 11.96
N ALA A 180 8.20 -18.72 12.77
CA ALA A 180 7.05 -19.40 13.35
C ALA A 180 6.02 -19.81 12.27
N ILE A 181 5.89 -19.03 11.20
CA ILE A 181 4.93 -19.28 10.12
C ILE A 181 5.45 -20.31 9.11
N TYR A 182 6.69 -20.14 8.63
CA TYR A 182 7.22 -20.87 7.47
C TYR A 182 8.44 -21.76 7.77
N GLY A 183 8.96 -21.73 9.00
CA GLY A 183 10.20 -22.41 9.37
C GLY A 183 11.47 -21.68 8.95
N SER A 184 12.62 -22.18 9.41
CA SER A 184 13.91 -21.46 9.28
C SER A 184 14.50 -21.44 7.87
N ALA A 185 14.13 -22.41 7.02
CA ALA A 185 14.70 -22.54 5.67
C ALA A 185 13.96 -21.69 4.61
N HIS A 186 12.84 -21.05 4.97
CA HIS A 186 12.05 -20.29 4.01
C HIS A 186 12.85 -19.09 3.43
N PRO A 187 12.81 -18.82 2.11
CA PRO A 187 13.61 -17.77 1.47
C PRO A 187 13.48 -16.39 2.14
N SER A 188 12.27 -16.01 2.55
CA SER A 188 12.03 -14.75 3.27
C SER A 188 12.75 -14.68 4.62
N VAL A 189 12.82 -15.79 5.36
CA VAL A 189 13.55 -15.87 6.64
C VAL A 189 15.04 -15.70 6.40
N VAL A 190 15.59 -16.41 5.42
CA VAL A 190 17.01 -16.33 5.05
C VAL A 190 17.39 -14.90 4.63
N LYS A 191 16.52 -14.22 3.87
CA LYS A 191 16.72 -12.82 3.48
C LYS A 191 16.81 -11.90 4.71
N ILE A 192 15.90 -12.03 5.68
CA ILE A 192 15.92 -11.21 6.90
C ILE A 192 17.17 -11.53 7.74
N GLN A 193 17.56 -12.81 7.86
CA GLN A 193 18.79 -13.21 8.57
C GLN A 193 20.05 -12.62 7.94
N ASN A 194 20.10 -12.53 6.61
CA ASN A 194 21.19 -11.84 5.92
C ASN A 194 21.24 -10.34 6.28
N ASN A 195 20.10 -9.67 6.38
CA ASN A 195 20.03 -8.27 6.81
C ASN A 195 20.49 -8.11 8.26
N ILE A 196 20.07 -9.00 9.16
CA ILE A 196 20.53 -9.05 10.56
C ILE A 196 22.06 -9.18 10.62
N ARG A 197 22.65 -10.11 9.86
CA ARG A 197 24.10 -10.31 9.79
C ARG A 197 24.82 -9.03 9.34
N LYS A 198 24.32 -8.37 8.29
CA LYS A 198 24.87 -7.10 7.81
C LYS A 198 24.85 -6.02 8.90
N CYS A 199 23.73 -5.86 9.61
CA CYS A 199 23.63 -4.88 10.70
C CYS A 199 24.55 -5.21 11.87
N ARG A 200 24.71 -6.49 12.24
CA ARG A 200 25.61 -6.91 13.32
C ARG A 200 27.08 -6.67 12.98
N ASN A 201 27.49 -6.91 11.74
CA ASN A 201 28.85 -6.63 11.31
C ASN A 201 29.13 -5.12 11.36
N ALA A 202 28.23 -4.29 10.83
CA ALA A 202 28.36 -2.84 10.85
C ALA A 202 28.31 -2.19 12.26
N LEU A 203 28.01 -2.95 13.31
CA LEU A 203 28.06 -2.49 14.70
C LEU A 203 29.35 -2.94 15.43
N ARG A 204 30.14 -3.81 14.80
CA ARG A 204 31.42 -4.30 15.32
C ARG A 204 32.62 -3.53 14.76
N ASP A 205 32.43 -2.90 13.60
CA ASP A 205 33.35 -1.96 12.97
C ASP A 205 33.19 -0.55 13.56
#